data_AF-A0A357VI56-F1
#
_entry.id   AF-A0A357VI56-F1
#
_cell.length_a   1.000
_cell.length_b   1.000
_cell.length_c   1.000
_cell.angle_alpha   90.00
_cell.angle_beta   90.00
_cell.angle_gamma   90.00
#
_symmetry.space_group_name_H-M   'P 1'
#
loop_
_entity.id
_entity.type
_entity.pdbx_description
1 polymer ?
#
loop_
_entity_poly.entity_id
_entity_poly.type
_entity_poly.pdbx_seq_one_letter_code
_entity_poly.pdbx_strand_id
1 'polypeptide(L)'
;MAVKLEENKVKQAVNSLLAMLQSGDLPKKSAWTVINARAGYGKPSDKWSLGNKLLMLIAGTEDARGYQQWREVGRQVKKGARVFYILAPMTRKRGF
;
A
#
# COMPACT_ATOMS: atom_id res chain seq x y z
N MET A 1 5.90 -25.11 1.89
CA MET A 1 6.71 -24.16 2.68
C MET A 1 5.79 -23.12 3.30
N ALA A 2 5.64 -23.11 4.62
CA ALA A 2 4.97 -22.02 5.30
C ALA A 2 5.87 -20.79 5.19
N VAL A 3 5.43 -19.78 4.44
CA VAL A 3 6.06 -18.46 4.45
C VAL A 3 5.91 -17.95 5.89
N LYS A 4 6.97 -18.00 6.69
CA LYS A 4 7.06 -17.24 7.94
C LYS A 4 7.01 -15.77 7.55
N LEU A 5 5.80 -15.22 7.49
CA LEU A 5 5.61 -13.78 7.49
C LEU A 5 6.24 -13.27 8.78
N GLU A 6 7.19 -12.34 8.65
CA GLU A 6 7.78 -11.61 9.77
C GLU A 6 6.65 -10.95 10.55
N GLU A 7 6.24 -11.60 11.65
CA GLU A 7 5.07 -11.23 12.46
C GLU A 7 5.12 -9.75 12.88
N ASN A 8 6.34 -9.23 13.06
CA ASN A 8 6.61 -7.83 13.33
C ASN A 8 6.09 -6.86 12.26
N LYS A 9 6.22 -7.17 10.97
CA LYS A 9 5.81 -6.22 9.90
C LYS A 9 4.30 -6.12 9.79
N VAL A 10 3.61 -7.24 9.93
CA VAL A 10 2.14 -7.28 9.95
C VAL A 10 1.63 -6.56 11.19
N LYS A 11 2.18 -6.87 12.37
CA LYS A 11 1.85 -6.18 13.63
C LYS A 11 2.10 -4.68 13.53
N GLN A 12 3.20 -4.24 12.93
CA GLN A 12 3.50 -2.83 12.75
C GLN A 12 2.47 -2.12 11.87
N ALA A 13 2.08 -2.73 10.74
CA ALA A 13 1.05 -2.17 9.85
C ALA A 13 -0.31 -2.07 10.57
N VAL A 14 -0.69 -3.11 11.30
CA VAL A 14 -1.94 -3.15 12.07
C VAL A 14 -1.91 -2.12 13.21
N ASN A 15 -0.83 -2.05 13.99
CA ASN A 15 -0.69 -1.10 15.09
C ASN A 15 -0.70 0.34 14.61
N SER A 16 -0.09 0.63 13.46
CA SER A 16 -0.13 1.98 12.86
C SER A 16 -1.56 2.36 12.47
N LEU A 17 -2.33 1.41 11.93
CA LEU A 17 -3.73 1.62 11.57
C LEU A 17 -4.63 1.79 12.80
N LEU A 18 -4.40 1.00 13.86
CA LEU A 18 -5.11 1.14 15.13
C LEU A 18 -4.82 2.48 15.81
N ALA A 19 -3.55 2.89 15.87
CA ALA A 19 -3.14 4.17 16.45
C ALA A 19 -3.79 5.36 15.71
N MET A 20 -3.81 5.30 14.37
CA MET A 20 -4.50 6.30 13.54
C MET A 20 -5.99 6.39 13.89
N LEU A 21 -6.69 5.25 13.96
CA LEU A 21 -8.12 5.23 14.32
C LEU A 21 -8.39 5.74 15.73
N GLN A 22 -7.57 5.34 16.72
CA GLN A 22 -7.70 5.78 18.10
C GLN A 22 -7.49 7.29 18.27
N SER A 23 -6.54 7.86 17.53
CA SER A 23 -6.26 9.30 17.58
C SER A 23 -7.37 10.17 16.98
N GLY A 24 -8.28 9.59 16.19
CA GLY A 24 -9.25 10.34 15.39
C GLY A 24 -8.63 11.16 14.25
N ASP A 25 -7.30 11.18 14.14
CA ASP A 25 -6.54 11.85 13.09
C ASP A 25 -6.44 10.94 11.86
N LEU A 26 -7.60 10.68 11.26
CA LEU A 26 -7.64 10.14 9.92
C LEU A 26 -7.02 11.18 9.00
N PRO A 27 -6.03 10.82 8.15
CA PRO A 27 -5.50 11.75 7.17
C PRO A 27 -6.70 12.37 6.44
N LYS A 28 -6.77 13.71 6.36
CA LYS A 28 -7.87 14.40 5.63
C LYS A 28 -8.04 13.87 4.18
N LYS A 29 -6.97 13.25 3.67
CA LYS A 29 -6.85 12.55 2.39
C LYS A 29 -7.52 11.16 2.34
N SER A 30 -7.97 10.59 3.45
CA SER A 30 -8.67 9.30 3.51
C SER A 30 -9.99 9.32 2.76
N ALA A 31 -10.71 10.45 2.75
CA ALA A 31 -11.90 10.65 1.92
C ALA A 31 -11.61 10.50 0.42
N TRP A 32 -10.38 10.78 -0.03
CA TRP A 32 -9.96 10.66 -1.43
C TRP A 32 -9.72 9.21 -1.86
N THR A 33 -9.64 8.25 -0.92
CA THR A 33 -9.52 6.82 -1.28
C THR A 33 -10.75 6.29 -2.02
N VAL A 34 -11.88 7.01 -1.91
CA VAL A 34 -13.15 6.71 -2.56
C VAL A 34 -13.30 7.41 -3.91
N ILE A 35 -12.56 8.50 -4.15
CA ILE A 35 -12.63 9.29 -5.39
C ILE A 35 -11.49 8.89 -6.32
N ASN A 36 -11.82 8.13 -7.37
CA ASN A 36 -10.83 7.71 -8.36
C ASN A 36 -10.49 8.84 -9.35
N ALA A 37 -9.25 8.87 -9.83
CA ALA A 37 -8.84 9.79 -10.90
C ALA A 37 -9.60 9.49 -12.21
N ARG A 38 -9.76 10.51 -13.07
CA ARG A 38 -10.37 10.35 -14.39
C ARG A 38 -9.65 9.27 -15.21
N ALA A 39 -10.39 8.56 -16.06
CA ALA A 39 -9.85 7.54 -16.95
C ALA A 39 -8.65 8.09 -17.74
N GLY A 40 -7.54 7.35 -17.77
CA GLY A 40 -6.26 7.75 -18.38
C GLY A 40 -5.22 8.33 -17.40
N TYR A 41 -5.63 8.82 -16.22
CA TYR A 41 -4.71 9.32 -15.18
C TYR A 41 -4.54 8.34 -14.00
N GLY A 42 -5.04 7.12 -14.15
CA GLY A 42 -5.00 6.11 -13.10
C GLY A 42 -3.58 5.70 -12.74
N LYS A 43 -3.33 5.54 -11.45
CA LYS A 43 -2.09 4.98 -10.89
C LYS A 43 -2.31 3.51 -10.51
N PRO A 44 -1.25 2.68 -10.50
CA PRO A 44 -1.37 1.28 -10.10
C PRO A 44 -2.06 1.08 -8.74
N SER A 45 -1.82 1.97 -7.78
CA SER A 45 -2.42 1.90 -6.45
C SER A 45 -3.93 2.19 -6.40
N ASP A 46 -4.53 2.75 -7.45
CA ASP A 46 -5.99 2.97 -7.51
C ASP A 46 -6.77 1.64 -7.53
N LYS A 47 -6.13 0.57 -8.02
CA LYS A 47 -6.69 -0.77 -8.11
C LYS A 47 -6.49 -1.60 -6.84
N TRP A 48 -5.82 -1.05 -5.83
CA TRP A 48 -5.57 -1.76 -4.58
C TRP A 48 -6.84 -1.84 -3.71
N SER A 49 -6.88 -2.84 -2.82
CA SER A 49 -7.90 -2.93 -1.79
C SER A 49 -7.89 -1.70 -0.89
N LEU A 50 -9.02 -1.38 -0.25
CA LEU A 50 -9.14 -0.25 0.67
C LEU A 50 -8.05 -0.28 1.76
N GLY A 51 -7.77 -1.45 2.34
CA GLY A 51 -6.71 -1.61 3.34
C GLY A 51 -5.33 -1.21 2.80
N ASN A 52 -4.99 -1.62 1.59
CA ASN A 52 -3.72 -1.23 0.96
C ASN A 52 -3.69 0.26 0.58
N LYS A 53 -4.82 0.87 0.22
CA LYS A 53 -4.94 2.33 0.02
C LYS A 53 -4.73 3.09 1.34
N LEU A 54 -5.25 2.58 2.46
CA LEU A 54 -5.01 3.15 3.79
C LEU A 54 -3.54 3.04 4.21
N LEU A 55 -2.91 1.89 3.98
CA LEU A 55 -1.47 1.71 4.24
C LEU A 55 -0.61 2.69 3.43
N MET A 56 -0.99 2.96 2.18
CA MET A 56 -0.35 3.98 1.34
C MET A 56 -0.48 5.38 1.94
N LEU A 57 -1.66 5.75 2.43
CA LEU A 57 -1.89 7.04 3.09
C LEU A 57 -1.15 7.16 4.43
N ILE A 58 -1.10 6.09 5.23
CA ILE A 58 -0.31 6.02 6.48
C ILE A 58 1.18 6.17 6.16
N ALA A 59 1.65 5.63 5.04
CA ALA A 59 3.00 5.84 4.54
C ALA A 59 3.27 7.27 4.02
N GLY A 60 2.25 8.15 4.04
CA GLY A 60 2.37 9.56 3.66
C GLY A 60 2.43 9.82 2.16
N THR A 61 2.02 8.86 1.32
CA THR A 61 2.01 9.02 -0.15
C THR A 61 0.62 8.83 -0.74
N GLU A 62 0.39 9.46 -1.88
CA GLU A 62 -0.82 9.28 -2.68
C GLU A 62 -0.55 8.47 -3.95
N ASP A 63 0.69 8.44 -4.44
CA ASP A 63 1.09 7.63 -5.60
C ASP A 63 2.14 6.61 -5.15
N ALA A 64 1.77 5.34 -5.21
CA ALA A 64 2.63 4.23 -4.87
C ALA A 64 2.66 3.23 -6.02
N ARG A 65 3.88 2.86 -6.38
CA ARG A 65 4.17 1.96 -7.50
C ARG A 65 5.34 1.06 -7.14
N GLY A 66 5.35 -0.13 -7.71
CA GLY A 66 6.51 -1.00 -7.70
C GLY A 66 7.68 -0.39 -8.48
N TYR A 67 8.89 -0.89 -8.26
CA TYR A 67 10.09 -0.37 -8.92
C TYR A 67 9.99 -0.40 -10.46
N GLN A 68 9.51 -1.51 -11.02
CA GLN A 68 9.32 -1.64 -12.47
C GLN A 68 8.24 -0.68 -12.99
N GLN A 69 7.15 -0.50 -12.25
CA GLN A 69 6.08 0.43 -12.60
C GLN A 69 6.54 1.90 -12.61
N TRP A 70 7.51 2.28 -11.77
CA TRP A 70 8.15 3.59 -11.87
C TRP A 70 8.95 3.73 -13.16
N ARG A 71 9.71 2.68 -13.55
CA ARG A 71 10.49 2.67 -14.80
C ARG A 71 9.60 2.73 -16.03
N GLU A 72 8.47 2.04 -16.03
CA GLU A 72 7.48 2.06 -17.13
C GLU A 72 6.96 3.47 -17.44
N VAL A 73 6.87 4.34 -16.43
CA VAL A 73 6.46 5.75 -16.61
C VAL A 73 7.65 6.71 -16.71
N GLY A 74 8.84 6.20 -17.00
CA GLY A 74 10.05 7.02 -17.18
C GLY A 74 10.60 7.64 -15.90
N ARG A 75 10.24 7.11 -14.73
CA ARG A 75 10.71 7.60 -13.42
C ARG A 75 11.66 6.59 -12.75
N GLN A 76 12.51 7.08 -11.87
CA GLN A 76 13.43 6.25 -11.07
C GLN A 76 13.29 6.55 -9.58
N VAL A 77 13.44 5.50 -8.77
CA VAL A 77 13.45 5.62 -7.31
C VAL A 77 14.79 6.22 -6.88
N LYS A 78 14.75 7.27 -6.04
CA LYS A 78 15.96 7.92 -5.52
C LYS A 78 16.76 6.95 -4.64
N LYS A 79 18.09 7.04 -4.71
CA LYS A 79 18.98 6.28 -3.83
C LYS A 79 18.68 6.61 -2.37
N GLY A 80 18.52 5.58 -1.54
CA GLY A 80 18.18 5.73 -0.11
C GLY A 80 16.69 5.90 0.19
N ALA A 81 15.81 5.92 -0.82
CA ALA A 81 14.37 5.93 -0.58
C ALA A 81 13.93 4.63 0.13
N ARG A 82 12.99 4.77 1.06
CA ARG A 82 12.41 3.64 1.82
C ARG A 82 11.13 3.16 1.15
N VAL A 83 10.91 1.85 1.17
CA VAL A 83 9.67 1.21 0.71
C VAL A 83 8.71 1.02 1.87
N PHE A 84 7.43 0.93 1.57
CA PHE A 84 6.42 0.44 2.52
C PHE A 84 5.83 -0.88 2.00
N TYR A 85 5.27 -1.66 2.91
CA TYR A 85 4.72 -2.98 2.60
C TYR A 85 3.20 -2.89 2.41
N ILE A 86 2.68 -3.69 1.49
CA ILE A 86 1.25 -3.89 1.26
C ILE A 86 0.87 -5.35 1.51
N LEU A 87 -0.41 -5.61 1.69
CA LEU A 87 -0.96 -6.95 1.85
C LEU A 87 -1.14 -7.59 0.46
N ALA A 88 -0.69 -8.83 0.31
CA ALA A 88 -0.90 -9.65 -0.88
C ALA A 88 -1.58 -10.96 -0.49
N PRO A 89 -2.49 -11.49 -1.34
CA PRO A 89 -3.14 -12.76 -1.08
C PRO A 89 -2.11 -13.90 -1.08
N MET A 90 -2.25 -14.82 -0.12
CA MET A 90 -1.43 -16.04 -0.08
C MET A 90 -2.00 -17.06 -1.06
N THR A 91 -1.43 -17.14 -2.26
CA THR A 91 -1.78 -18.18 -3.23
C THR A 91 -0.99 -19.44 -2.92
N ARG A 92 -1.70 -20.57 -2.72
CA ARG A 92 -1.10 -21.90 -2.63
C ARG A 92 -1.62 -22.74 -3.78
N LYS A 93 -0.74 -23.44 -4.50
CA LYS A 93 -1.19 -24.51 -5.39
C LYS A 93 -1.89 -25.54 -4.52
N ARG A 94 -3.18 -25.76 -4.76
CA ARG A 94 -3.90 -26.90 -4.21
C ARG A 94 -3.31 -28.13 -4.89
N GLY A 95 -2.59 -28.96 -4.14
CA GLY A 95 -2.10 -30.23 -4.66
C GLY A 95 -3.32 -31.07 -5.05
N PHE A 96 -3.33 -31.54 -6.29
CA PHE A 96 -4.10 -32.71 -6.70
C PHE A 96 -3.19 -33.92 -6.55
#